data_AF-A0A6V8IB08-F1
#
_entry.id   AF-A0A6V8IB08-F1
#
_cell.length_a   1.000
_cell.length_b   1.000
_cell.length_c   1.000
_cell.angle_alpha   90.00
_cell.angle_beta   90.00
_cell.angle_gamma   90.00
#
_symmetry.space_group_name_H-M   'P 1'
#
loop_
_entity.id
_entity.type
_entity.pdbx_description
1 polymer ?
#
loop_
_entity_poly.entity_id
_entity_poly.type
_entity_poly.pdbx_seq_one_letter_code
_entity_poly.pdbx_strand_id
1 'polypeptide(L)'
;MKFFALYEISPGSGTYQLGTVEIDAASTSAAVAIAAKTAPAGCRTGVWPYKAVAGLPDSLPPAAGETGQMYDVLAEPAGPTGTFAPSGQVFGSFGADASGMTLSLERFFGYRLGLIPQGAKPAPAATPAPASSSGTTSAAGTTSGGGSTVSSGGSATPAG
;
A
#
# COMPACT_ATOMS: atom_id res chain seq x y z
N MET A 1 15.42 -1.68 -2.87
CA MET A 1 15.19 -0.25 -3.15
C MET A 1 14.07 0.23 -2.23
N LYS A 2 14.02 1.53 -1.94
CA LYS A 2 12.97 2.09 -1.10
C LYS A 2 11.85 2.65 -1.96
N PHE A 3 10.62 2.44 -1.54
CA PHE A 3 9.42 2.90 -2.21
C PHE A 3 8.45 3.47 -1.17
N PHE A 4 7.54 4.31 -1.62
CA PHE A 4 6.34 4.66 -0.87
C PHE A 4 5.13 4.24 -1.69
N ALA A 5 4.08 3.79 -1.02
CA ALA A 5 2.84 3.44 -1.70
C ALA A 5 2.17 4.68 -2.31
N LEU A 6 1.53 4.51 -3.47
CA LEU A 6 0.62 5.48 -4.05
C LEU A 6 -0.78 4.86 -4.08
N TYR A 7 -1.72 5.48 -3.38
CA TYR A 7 -3.10 5.01 -3.32
C TYR A 7 -4.02 5.95 -4.08
N GLU A 8 -4.89 5.39 -4.91
CA GLU A 8 -5.94 6.16 -5.56
C GLU A 8 -6.85 6.78 -4.48
N ILE A 9 -7.14 8.07 -4.59
CA ILE A 9 -7.85 8.84 -3.54
C ILE A 9 -9.31 8.37 -3.43
N SER A 10 -9.91 7.98 -4.55
CA SER A 10 -11.19 7.28 -4.58
C SER A 10 -11.24 6.33 -5.78
N PRO A 11 -12.07 5.27 -5.75
CA PRO A 11 -12.15 4.33 -6.86
C PRO A 11 -12.38 5.02 -8.21
N GLY A 12 -11.43 4.88 -9.14
CA GLY A 12 -11.52 5.44 -10.48
C GLY A 12 -11.27 6.95 -10.60
N SER A 13 -10.75 7.63 -9.56
CA SER A 13 -10.42 9.05 -9.64
C SER A 13 -9.27 9.33 -10.60
N GLY A 14 -8.38 8.36 -10.82
CA GLY A 14 -7.14 8.57 -11.57
C GLY A 14 -6.13 9.48 -10.86
N THR A 15 -6.37 9.88 -9.61
CA THR A 15 -5.47 10.70 -8.81
C THR A 15 -5.01 9.92 -7.58
N TYR A 16 -3.74 10.07 -7.23
CA TYR A 16 -3.09 9.25 -6.22
C TYR A 16 -2.42 10.10 -5.14
N GLN A 17 -2.48 9.61 -3.92
CA GLN A 17 -1.84 10.19 -2.76
C GLN A 17 -0.72 9.31 -2.24
N LEU A 18 0.34 9.95 -1.76
CA LEU A 18 1.52 9.29 -1.21
C LEU A 18 1.23 8.74 0.19
N GLY A 19 1.54 7.46 0.39
CA GLY A 19 1.57 6.82 1.69
C GLY A 19 2.76 7.30 2.53
N THR A 20 2.67 7.15 3.84
CA THR A 20 3.71 7.59 4.79
C THR A 20 4.68 6.50 5.20
N VAL A 21 4.41 5.25 4.81
CA VAL A 21 5.21 4.07 5.18
C VAL A 21 6.18 3.74 4.05
N GLU A 22 7.46 3.62 4.41
CA GLU A 22 8.50 3.15 3.50
C GLU A 22 8.38 1.64 3.27
N ILE A 23 8.51 1.22 2.01
CA ILE A 23 8.52 -0.18 1.57
C ILE A 23 9.91 -0.51 1.06
N ASP A 24 10.53 -1.54 1.62
CA ASP A 24 11.75 -2.13 1.08
C ASP A 24 11.41 -3.33 0.19
N ALA A 25 11.77 -3.24 -1.09
CA ALA A 25 11.48 -4.28 -2.07
C ALA A 25 12.60 -4.44 -3.10
N ALA A 26 12.69 -5.65 -3.65
CA ALA A 26 13.67 -5.98 -4.69
C ALA A 26 13.30 -5.47 -6.09
N SER A 27 12.03 -5.13 -6.34
CA SER A 27 11.53 -4.61 -7.63
C SER A 27 10.31 -3.71 -7.45
N THR A 28 9.91 -2.99 -8.51
CA THR A 28 8.68 -2.19 -8.53
C THR A 28 7.45 -3.08 -8.37
N SER A 29 7.37 -4.20 -9.10
CA SER A 29 6.25 -5.15 -8.94
C SER A 29 6.12 -5.68 -7.51
N ALA A 30 7.25 -6.02 -6.87
CA ALA A 30 7.24 -6.48 -5.49
C ALA A 30 6.76 -5.37 -4.53
N ALA A 31 7.20 -4.13 -4.75
CA ALA A 31 6.73 -2.98 -3.97
C ALA A 31 5.23 -2.74 -4.14
N VAL A 32 4.71 -2.82 -5.38
CA VAL A 32 3.27 -2.68 -5.66
C VAL A 32 2.48 -3.80 -4.99
N ALA A 33 2.96 -5.05 -5.03
CA ALA A 33 2.30 -6.18 -4.37
C ALA A 33 2.24 -6.02 -2.85
N ILE A 34 3.26 -5.39 -2.23
CA ILE A 34 3.24 -5.04 -0.81
C ILE A 34 2.24 -3.90 -0.56
N ALA A 35 2.30 -2.82 -1.33
CA ALA A 35 1.42 -1.67 -1.21
C ALA A 35 -0.07 -2.05 -1.35
N ALA A 36 -0.38 -2.98 -2.26
CA ALA A 36 -1.74 -3.45 -2.52
C ALA A 36 -2.39 -4.16 -1.32
N LYS A 37 -1.61 -4.71 -0.38
CA LYS A 37 -2.14 -5.39 0.82
C LYS A 37 -2.81 -4.42 1.80
N THR A 38 -2.44 -3.15 1.75
CA THR A 38 -2.95 -2.10 2.63
C THR A 38 -3.74 -1.04 1.86
N ALA A 39 -4.05 -1.31 0.59
CA ALA A 39 -4.79 -0.39 -0.26
C ALA A 39 -6.26 -0.27 0.19
N PRO A 40 -6.84 0.93 0.11
CA PRO A 40 -8.29 1.10 0.26
C PRO A 40 -9.06 0.25 -0.75
N ALA A 41 -10.21 -0.27 -0.33
CA ALA A 41 -11.05 -1.12 -1.17
C ALA A 41 -11.47 -0.41 -2.46
N GLY A 42 -11.27 -1.06 -3.61
CA GLY A 42 -11.67 -0.52 -4.90
C GLY A 42 -10.73 0.54 -5.48
N CYS A 43 -9.66 0.91 -4.76
CA CYS A 43 -8.66 1.85 -5.25
C CYS A 43 -7.53 1.11 -5.98
N ARG A 44 -7.01 1.72 -7.04
CA ARG A 44 -5.78 1.24 -7.67
C ARG A 44 -4.56 1.64 -6.84
N THR A 45 -3.47 0.91 -7.01
CA THR A 45 -2.23 1.11 -6.25
C THR A 45 -1.04 1.18 -7.18
N GLY A 46 -0.19 2.17 -6.95
CA GLY A 46 1.13 2.29 -7.53
C GLY A 46 2.19 2.46 -6.44
N VAL A 47 3.39 2.84 -6.85
CA VAL A 47 4.49 3.16 -5.95
C VAL A 47 5.28 4.35 -6.45
N TRP A 48 5.81 5.13 -5.53
CA TRP A 48 6.80 6.15 -5.78
C TRP A 48 8.18 5.60 -5.37
N PRO A 49 9.14 5.41 -6.31
CA PRO A 49 10.49 5.00 -5.95
C PRO A 49 11.22 6.15 -5.26
N TYR A 50 11.94 5.86 -4.18
CA TYR A 50 12.73 6.83 -3.44
C TYR A 50 14.15 6.32 -3.22
N LYS A 51 15.15 7.14 -3.52
CA LYS A 51 16.54 6.89 -3.13
C LYS A 51 16.97 7.96 -2.14
N ALA A 52 17.20 7.56 -0.89
CA ALA A 52 17.73 8.43 0.15
C ALA A 52 19.15 8.89 -0.25
N VAL A 53 19.25 10.16 -0.64
CA VAL A 53 20.45 11.02 -0.70
C VAL A 53 21.53 10.72 -1.77
N ALA A 54 21.73 11.75 -2.63
CA ALA A 54 22.84 12.09 -3.54
C ALA A 54 23.40 11.04 -4.52
N GLY A 55 23.23 11.31 -5.82
CA GLY A 55 23.82 10.56 -6.94
C GLY A 55 22.79 10.24 -8.04
N LEU A 56 23.26 9.99 -9.26
CA LEU A 56 22.42 9.31 -10.26
C LEU A 56 22.09 7.91 -9.72
N PRO A 57 20.84 7.44 -9.86
CA PRO A 57 20.54 6.04 -9.55
C PRO A 57 21.39 5.15 -10.47
N ASP A 58 22.02 4.13 -9.90
CA ASP A 58 22.67 3.09 -10.71
C ASP A 58 21.62 2.47 -11.63
N SER A 59 21.95 2.41 -12.92
CA SER A 59 21.12 1.66 -13.87
C SER A 59 21.28 0.19 -13.55
N LEU A 60 20.29 -0.38 -12.88
CA LEU A 60 20.24 -1.80 -12.58
C LEU A 60 19.40 -2.49 -13.66
N PRO A 61 19.82 -3.70 -14.09
CA PRO A 61 18.95 -4.52 -14.92
C PRO A 61 17.63 -4.80 -14.16
N PRO A 62 16.51 -5.03 -14.88
CA PRO A 62 15.26 -5.42 -14.24
C PRO A 62 15.46 -6.63 -13.32
N ALA A 63 14.86 -6.59 -12.13
CA ALA A 63 14.84 -7.73 -11.24
C ALA A 63 14.10 -8.93 -11.85
N ALA A 64 14.34 -10.14 -11.34
CA ALA A 64 13.63 -11.34 -11.78
C ALA A 64 12.11 -11.17 -11.62
N GLY A 65 11.36 -11.35 -12.71
CA GLY A 65 9.90 -11.13 -12.75
C GLY A 65 9.46 -9.71 -13.13
N GLU A 66 10.40 -8.77 -13.22
CA GLU A 66 10.15 -7.39 -13.66
C GLU A 66 10.30 -7.23 -15.19
N THR A 67 11.09 -8.11 -15.83
CA THR A 67 11.32 -8.04 -17.27
C THR A 67 10.01 -8.15 -18.05
N GLY A 68 9.74 -7.16 -18.90
CA GLY A 68 8.52 -7.06 -19.70
C GLY A 68 7.32 -6.42 -18.99
N GLN A 69 7.45 -6.03 -17.72
CA GLN A 69 6.40 -5.30 -17.02
C GLN A 69 6.30 -3.87 -17.57
N MET A 70 5.06 -3.39 -17.68
CA MET A 70 4.72 -2.04 -18.14
C MET A 70 4.07 -1.25 -17.02
N TYR A 71 4.42 0.03 -16.91
CA TYR A 71 3.90 0.94 -15.89
C TYR A 71 3.47 2.25 -16.53
N ASP A 72 2.26 2.70 -16.19
CA ASP A 72 1.87 4.08 -16.46
C ASP A 72 2.61 4.99 -15.47
N VAL A 73 3.10 6.11 -15.98
CA VAL A 73 3.85 7.08 -15.20
C VAL A 73 2.88 8.11 -14.63
N LEU A 74 2.99 8.35 -13.33
CA LEU A 74 2.28 9.40 -12.63
C LEU A 74 3.24 10.56 -12.34
N ALA A 75 2.76 11.80 -12.34
CA ALA A 75 3.54 12.98 -12.03
C ALA A 75 2.89 13.79 -10.91
N GLU A 76 3.71 14.34 -10.02
CA GLU A 76 3.32 15.30 -8.97
C GLU A 76 4.05 16.63 -9.19
N PRO A 77 3.68 17.42 -10.22
CA PRO A 77 4.41 18.65 -10.57
C PRO A 77 4.24 19.75 -9.53
N ALA A 78 3.18 19.72 -8.72
CA ALA A 78 2.93 20.67 -7.65
C ALA A 78 3.81 20.45 -6.40
N GLY A 79 4.70 19.44 -6.42
CA GLY A 79 5.57 19.13 -5.29
C GLY A 79 4.83 18.44 -4.14
N PRO A 80 5.41 18.37 -2.92
CA PRO A 80 4.98 17.45 -1.87
C PRO A 80 3.57 17.61 -1.30
N THR A 81 2.88 18.69 -1.65
CA THR A 81 1.49 18.98 -1.27
C THR A 81 0.50 18.65 -2.39
N GLY A 82 0.99 18.13 -3.52
CA GLY A 82 0.21 17.82 -4.70
C GLY A 82 -0.44 16.45 -4.66
N THR A 83 -1.04 16.08 -5.78
CA THR A 83 -1.52 14.73 -6.05
C THR A 83 -0.82 14.20 -7.28
N PHE A 84 -0.49 12.92 -7.28
CA PHE A 84 0.01 12.24 -8.45
C PHE A 84 -1.12 12.05 -9.47
N ALA A 85 -0.88 12.42 -10.73
CA ALA A 85 -1.82 12.24 -11.83
C ALA A 85 -1.10 11.63 -13.05
N PRO A 86 -1.80 10.96 -13.97
CA PRO A 86 -1.20 10.35 -15.15
C PRO A 86 -0.44 11.40 -15.98
N SER A 87 0.80 11.10 -16.33
CA SER A 87 1.60 11.96 -17.21
C SER A 87 1.37 11.66 -18.71
N GLY A 88 0.67 10.56 -19.01
CA GLY A 88 0.50 10.03 -20.37
C GLY A 88 1.69 9.22 -20.89
N GLN A 89 2.74 9.05 -20.08
CA GLN A 89 3.91 8.22 -20.42
C GLN A 89 3.76 6.80 -19.88
N VAL A 90 4.39 5.85 -20.57
CA VAL A 90 4.46 4.44 -20.17
C VAL A 90 5.91 3.99 -20.19
N PHE A 91 6.36 3.36 -19.11
CA PHE A 91 7.69 2.78 -19.00
C PHE A 91 7.63 1.26 -18.94
N GLY A 92 8.49 0.63 -19.73
CA GLY A 92 8.67 -0.82 -19.72
C GLY A 92 10.00 -1.22 -19.11
N SER A 93 9.98 -2.19 -18.20
CA SER A 93 11.19 -2.78 -17.61
C SER A 93 11.79 -3.82 -18.57
N PHE A 94 12.60 -3.42 -19.55
CA PHE A 94 13.24 -4.34 -20.50
C PHE A 94 14.76 -4.41 -20.34
N GLY A 95 15.44 -3.31 -20.68
CA GLY A 95 16.91 -3.18 -20.57
C GLY A 95 17.36 -2.48 -19.30
N ALA A 96 16.47 -1.70 -18.67
CA ALA A 96 16.70 -1.01 -17.41
C ALA A 96 15.42 -1.14 -16.57
N ASP A 97 15.58 -1.19 -15.24
CA ASP A 97 14.43 -1.21 -14.34
C ASP A 97 13.63 0.11 -14.42
N ALA A 98 12.31 0.01 -14.48
CA ALA A 98 11.39 1.14 -14.54
C ALA A 98 11.61 2.11 -13.37
N SER A 99 11.86 1.60 -12.16
CA SER A 99 12.11 2.45 -11.00
C SER A 99 13.40 3.28 -11.15
N GLY A 100 14.44 2.73 -11.77
CA GLY A 100 15.69 3.42 -12.06
C GLY A 100 15.52 4.52 -13.11
N MET A 101 14.73 4.25 -14.16
CA MET A 101 14.36 5.26 -15.17
C MET A 101 13.56 6.40 -14.55
N THR A 102 12.57 6.08 -13.71
CA THR A 102 11.75 7.06 -12.99
C THR A 102 12.61 7.95 -12.10
N LEU A 103 13.47 7.38 -11.26
CA LEU A 103 14.40 8.15 -10.41
C LEU A 103 15.31 9.08 -11.22
N SER A 104 15.76 8.64 -12.40
CA SER A 104 16.60 9.47 -13.29
C SER A 104 15.82 10.67 -13.84
N LEU A 105 14.56 10.47 -14.22
CA LEU A 105 13.70 11.53 -14.74
C LEU A 105 13.22 12.49 -13.66
N GLU A 106 12.99 12.03 -12.44
CA GLU A 106 12.71 12.94 -11.32
C GLU A 106 13.83 13.95 -11.10
N ARG A 107 15.08 13.49 -11.23
CA ARG A 107 16.26 14.38 -11.14
C ARG A 107 16.31 15.37 -12.31
N PHE A 108 15.94 14.92 -13.50
CA PHE A 108 15.92 15.77 -14.68
C PHE A 108 14.82 16.83 -14.61
N PHE A 109 13.61 16.45 -14.23
CA PHE A 109 12.44 17.33 -14.22
C PHE A 109 12.29 18.17 -12.95
N GLY A 110 12.88 17.75 -11.83
CA GLY A 110 12.79 18.45 -10.56
C GLY A 110 11.46 18.24 -9.81
N TYR A 111 10.64 17.28 -10.24
CA TYR A 111 9.40 16.88 -9.56
C TYR A 111 9.29 15.35 -9.45
N ARG A 112 8.37 14.86 -8.62
CA ARG A 112 8.23 13.43 -8.31
C ARG A 112 7.41 12.69 -9.38
N LEU A 113 7.78 11.44 -9.60
CA LEU A 113 7.20 10.54 -10.59
C LEU A 113 6.84 9.19 -9.96
N GLY A 114 5.57 8.82 -10.04
CA GLY A 114 5.07 7.53 -9.59
C GLY A 114 5.00 6.51 -10.71
N LEU A 115 4.90 5.23 -10.34
CA LEU A 115 4.68 4.11 -11.25
C LEU A 115 3.45 3.33 -10.81
N ILE A 116 2.53 3.09 -11.73
CA ILE A 116 1.38 2.20 -11.53
C ILE A 116 1.41 1.12 -12.61
N PRO A 117 1.22 -0.17 -12.28
CA PRO A 117 1.21 -1.21 -13.31
C PRO A 117 0.13 -0.94 -14.37
N GLN A 118 0.47 -1.15 -15.63
CA GLN A 118 -0.50 -0.99 -16.71
C GLN A 118 -1.64 -2.01 -16.51
N GLY A 119 -2.88 -1.52 -16.58
CA GLY A 119 -4.05 -2.36 -16.31
C GLY A 119 -4.22 -2.75 -14.84
N ALA A 120 -3.61 -1.99 -13.91
CA ALA A 120 -3.82 -2.18 -12.48
C ALA A 120 -5.31 -2.33 -12.14
N LYS A 121 -5.66 -3.51 -11.63
CA LYS A 121 -7.02 -3.82 -11.17
C LYS A 121 -7.25 -3.13 -9.82
N PRO A 122 -8.46 -2.61 -9.55
CA PRO A 122 -8.85 -2.17 -8.21
C PRO A 122 -8.48 -3.20 -7.15
N ALA A 123 -7.86 -2.75 -6.07
CA ALA A 123 -7.52 -3.64 -4.96
C ALA A 123 -8.80 -4.25 -4.39
N PRO A 124 -8.83 -5.58 -4.12
CA PRO A 124 -9.93 -6.18 -3.38
C PRO A 124 -10.02 -5.52 -2.00
N ALA A 125 -11.23 -5.47 -1.43
CA ALA A 125 -11.41 -4.92 -0.10
C ALA A 125 -10.47 -5.59 0.90
N ALA A 126 -9.77 -4.79 1.72
CA ALA A 126 -8.89 -5.32 2.74
C ALA A 126 -9.70 -6.26 3.66
N THR A 127 -9.28 -7.52 3.74
CA THR A 127 -9.82 -8.45 4.74
C THR A 127 -9.52 -7.87 6.11
N PRO A 128 -10.52 -7.63 6.98
CA PRO A 128 -10.26 -7.16 8.34
C PRO A 128 -9.29 -8.12 9.03
N ALA A 129 -8.21 -7.59 9.59
CA ALA A 129 -7.36 -8.38 10.47
C ALA A 129 -8.24 -8.96 11.59
N PRO A 130 -8.09 -10.24 11.97
CA PRO A 130 -8.84 -10.79 13.07
C PRO A 130 -8.60 -9.92 14.30
N ALA A 131 -9.70 -9.44 14.90
CA ALA A 131 -9.64 -8.63 16.10
C ALA A 131 -8.83 -9.41 17.16
N SER A 132 -7.61 -8.95 17.42
CA SER A 132 -6.87 -9.41 18.58
C SER A 132 -7.63 -8.90 19.79
N SER A 133 -8.41 -9.78 20.41
CA SER A 133 -8.99 -9.56 21.73
C SER A 133 -7.83 -9.49 22.72
N SER A 134 -7.33 -8.27 22.94
CA SER A 134 -6.48 -8.00 24.10
C SER A 134 -7.38 -8.02 25.33
N GLY A 135 -7.68 -9.24 25.79
CA GLY A 135 -8.28 -9.48 27.09
C GLY A 135 -7.23 -9.25 28.16
N THR A 136 -7.05 -7.99 28.58
CA THR A 136 -6.40 -7.72 29.86
C THR A 136 -7.44 -7.92 30.95
N THR A 137 -7.37 -9.08 31.59
CA THR A 137 -8.06 -9.42 32.82
C THR A 137 -7.74 -8.37 33.91
N SER A 138 -8.76 -7.68 34.41
CA SER A 138 -8.63 -6.84 35.59
C SER A 138 -8.31 -7.73 36.79
N ALA A 139 -7.15 -7.49 37.40
CA ALA A 139 -6.72 -8.15 38.62
C ALA A 139 -7.67 -7.84 39.78
N ALA A 140 -7.82 -8.85 40.63
CA ALA A 140 -8.74 -8.93 41.75
C ALA A 140 -8.60 -7.79 42.78
N GLY A 141 -9.74 -7.30 43.24
CA GLY A 141 -9.90 -6.62 44.53
C GLY A 141 -10.98 -7.33 45.35
N THR A 142 -10.57 -8.08 46.37
CA THR A 142 -11.36 -8.45 47.55
C THR A 142 -11.89 -7.17 48.23
N THR A 143 -13.06 -7.04 48.88
CA THR A 143 -13.88 -7.97 49.67
C THR A 143 -15.25 -7.31 50.01
N SER A 144 -16.24 -8.14 50.34
CA SER A 144 -17.34 -7.93 51.32
C SER A 144 -18.64 -7.27 50.86
N GLY A 145 -19.74 -8.04 50.94
CA GLY A 145 -21.12 -7.54 50.87
C GLY A 145 -22.08 -8.60 50.34
N GLY A 146 -22.80 -9.28 51.23
CA GLY A 146 -23.64 -10.43 50.93
C GLY A 146 -24.92 -10.15 50.14
N GLY A 147 -25.57 -11.24 49.72
CA GLY A 147 -26.91 -11.21 49.14
C GLY A 147 -27.14 -12.38 48.19
N SER A 148 -27.73 -13.45 48.71
CA SER A 148 -28.22 -14.61 47.95
C SER A 148 -29.17 -14.18 46.83
N THR A 149 -29.09 -14.82 45.67
CA THR A 149 -30.25 -15.44 45.01
C THR A 149 -29.82 -16.25 43.77
N VAL A 150 -30.17 -17.52 43.80
CA VAL A 150 -30.32 -18.40 42.64
C VAL A 150 -31.49 -17.86 41.81
N SER A 151 -31.36 -17.79 40.48
CA SER A 151 -32.54 -17.84 39.61
C SER A 151 -32.21 -18.38 38.22
N SER A 152 -33.05 -19.35 37.86
CA SER A 152 -33.14 -20.26 36.72
C SER A 152 -33.29 -19.61 35.35
N GLY A 153 -32.94 -20.37 34.30
CA GLY A 153 -33.41 -20.07 32.95
C GLY A 153 -32.85 -20.97 31.86
N GLY A 154 -33.02 -22.28 31.97
CA GLY A 154 -32.85 -23.18 30.82
C GLY A 154 -34.03 -23.03 29.85
N SER A 155 -33.77 -23.07 28.55
CA SER A 155 -34.79 -23.31 27.53
C SER A 155 -34.20 -24.17 26.41
N ALA A 156 -34.79 -25.35 26.26
CA ALA A 156 -34.40 -26.43 25.35
C ALA A 156 -34.65 -26.09 23.88
N THR A 157 -33.82 -26.68 23.01
CA THR A 157 -34.05 -26.78 21.56
C THR A 157 -34.70 -28.14 21.27
N PRO A 158 -35.79 -28.24 20.48
CA PRO A 158 -36.30 -29.52 20.04
C PRO A 158 -35.47 -29.99 18.82
N ALA A 159 -35.03 -31.24 18.83
CA ALA A 159 -34.63 -31.97 17.65
C ALA A 159 -35.75 -32.96 17.29
N GLY A 160 -36.04 -33.08 16.00
CA GLY A 160 -36.93 -34.10 15.44
C GLY A 160 -36.28 -35.48 15.39
#